data_AF-A0A8X6GLZ8-F1
#
_entry.id   AF-A0A8X6GLZ8-F1
#
_cell.length_a   1.000
_cell.length_b   1.000
_cell.length_c   1.000
_cell.angle_alpha   90.00
_cell.angle_beta   90.00
_cell.angle_gamma   90.00
#
_symmetry.space_group_name_H-M   'P 1'
#
loop_
_entity.id
_entity.type
_entity.pdbx_description
1 polymer ?
#
loop_
_entity_poly.entity_id
_entity_poly.type
_entity_poly.pdbx_seq_one_letter_code
_entity_poly.pdbx_strand_id
1 'polypeptide(L)'
;MESTNQKKISAKEEEEFTVYAKNLYSKSLVTGIPEIVVASNWYLRVIRFVIFVCCITGFIYQSLVFMELYWKYPTILDIQISRKGEIMMPGITACDPNG
;
A
#
# COMPACT_ATOMS: atom_id res chain seq x y z
N MET A 1 -44.75 11.44 27.72
CA MET A 1 -43.45 11.95 28.24
C MET A 1 -42.28 10.97 28.00
N GLU A 2 -42.53 9.73 27.57
CA GLU A 2 -41.49 8.71 27.33
C GLU A 2 -40.65 8.96 26.05
N SER A 3 -41.28 9.42 24.96
CA SER A 3 -40.61 9.58 23.65
C SER A 3 -39.55 10.69 23.58
N THR A 4 -39.59 11.68 24.47
CA THR A 4 -38.58 12.75 24.53
C THR A 4 -37.32 12.33 25.27
N ASN A 5 -37.38 11.30 26.12
CA ASN A 5 -36.23 10.80 26.88
C ASN A 5 -35.35 9.88 26.04
N GLN A 6 -35.96 8.99 25.25
CA GLN A 6 -35.27 8.15 24.25
C GLN A 6 -34.51 8.98 23.19
N LYS A 7 -35.11 10.07 22.69
CA LYS A 7 -34.43 11.00 21.77
C LYS A 7 -33.23 11.70 22.40
N LYS A 8 -33.28 11.98 23.71
CA LYS A 8 -32.16 12.59 24.45
C LYS A 8 -31.02 11.60 24.72
N ILE A 9 -31.31 10.33 24.93
CA ILE A 9 -30.30 9.28 25.16
C ILE A 9 -29.53 9.00 23.87
N SER A 10 -30.25 8.83 22.75
CA SER A 10 -29.63 8.61 21.42
C SER A 10 -28.79 9.80 20.97
N ALA A 11 -29.25 11.05 21.20
CA ALA A 11 -28.44 12.24 20.87
C ALA A 11 -27.16 12.36 21.73
N LYS A 12 -27.18 11.86 22.97
CA LYS A 12 -26.01 11.86 23.86
C LYS A 12 -24.97 10.84 23.43
N GLU A 13 -25.41 9.66 23.01
CA GLU A 13 -24.54 8.59 22.53
C GLU A 13 -23.82 8.98 21.22
N GLU A 14 -24.51 9.68 20.32
CA GLU A 14 -23.91 10.22 19.09
C GLU A 14 -22.88 11.33 19.36
N GLU A 15 -23.10 12.18 20.37
CA GLU A 15 -22.10 13.16 20.79
C GLU A 15 -20.85 12.48 21.37
N GLU A 16 -21.02 11.48 22.24
CA GLU A 16 -19.90 10.72 22.82
C GLU A 16 -19.11 9.95 21.76
N PHE A 17 -19.81 9.31 20.81
CA PHE A 17 -19.18 8.62 19.69
C PHE A 17 -18.41 9.58 18.78
N THR A 18 -18.96 10.78 18.54
CA THR A 18 -18.29 11.81 17.72
C THR A 18 -17.04 12.34 18.41
N VAL A 19 -17.08 12.56 19.72
CA VAL A 19 -15.91 12.98 20.51
C VAL A 19 -14.84 11.89 20.53
N TYR A 20 -15.26 10.63 20.68
CA TYR A 20 -14.35 9.48 20.65
C TYR A 20 -13.69 9.29 19.28
N ALA A 21 -14.47 9.36 18.20
CA ALA A 21 -13.97 9.27 16.83
C ALA A 21 -12.99 10.41 16.52
N LYS A 22 -13.29 11.65 16.91
CA LYS A 22 -12.35 12.78 16.78
C LYS A 22 -11.05 12.53 17.51
N ASN A 23 -11.10 11.98 18.73
CA ASN A 23 -9.90 11.63 19.49
C ASN A 23 -9.09 10.51 18.86
N LEU A 24 -9.74 9.47 18.31
CA LEU A 24 -9.06 8.39 17.59
C LEU A 24 -8.40 8.88 16.30
N TYR A 25 -9.13 9.65 15.48
CA TYR A 25 -8.60 10.19 14.23
C TYR A 25 -7.47 11.20 14.47
N SER A 26 -7.54 11.99 15.55
CA SER A 26 -6.47 12.92 15.94
C SER A 26 -5.22 12.19 16.44
N LYS A 27 -5.36 10.98 17.00
CA LYS A 27 -4.27 10.13 17.48
C LYS A 27 -3.80 9.08 16.48
N SER A 28 -4.33 9.12 15.24
CA SER A 28 -3.98 8.12 14.24
C SER A 28 -2.57 8.35 13.70
N LEU A 29 -1.79 7.27 13.63
CA LEU A 29 -0.46 7.23 12.99
C LEU A 29 -0.54 7.31 11.47
N VAL A 30 -1.74 7.19 10.89
CA VAL A 30 -1.98 7.38 9.47
C VAL A 30 -1.83 8.86 9.13
N THR A 31 -0.73 9.18 8.47
CA THR A 31 -0.44 10.54 8.00
C THR A 31 -1.56 11.03 7.07
N GLY A 32 -2.03 12.26 7.31
CA GLY A 32 -3.09 12.90 6.51
C GLY A 32 -4.46 12.99 7.16
N ILE A 33 -4.83 12.05 8.04
CA ILE A 33 -6.11 12.10 8.78
C ILE A 33 -6.21 13.31 9.74
N PRO A 34 -5.23 13.63 10.60
CA PRO A 34 -5.35 14.77 11.51
C PRO A 34 -5.45 16.12 10.76
N GLU A 35 -4.79 16.24 9.60
CA GLU A 35 -4.85 17.41 8.73
C GLU A 35 -6.22 17.62 8.05
N ILE A 36 -6.98 16.55 7.82
CA ILE A 36 -8.34 16.63 7.24
C ILE A 36 -9.35 17.10 8.31
N VAL A 37 -9.14 16.69 9.57
CA VAL A 37 -10.06 17.02 10.68
C VAL A 37 -9.85 18.44 11.20
N VAL A 38 -8.61 18.95 11.17
CA VAL A 38 -8.25 20.30 11.66
C VAL A 38 -8.54 21.41 10.63
N ALA A 39 -8.66 21.10 9.34
CA ALA A 39 -8.92 22.10 8.31
C ALA A 39 -10.32 22.75 8.47
N SER A 40 -10.34 24.05 8.75
CA SER A 40 -11.55 24.86 8.97
C SER A 40 -12.40 25.06 7.71
N ASN A 41 -11.77 25.09 6.52
CA ASN A 41 -12.45 25.32 5.25
C ASN A 41 -12.93 24.02 4.59
N TRP A 42 -14.23 23.93 4.30
CA TRP A 42 -14.85 22.72 3.74
C TRP A 42 -14.27 22.33 2.36
N TYR A 43 -13.95 23.30 1.50
CA TYR A 43 -13.31 23.03 0.20
C TYR A 43 -11.94 22.37 0.35
N LEU A 44 -11.11 22.87 1.26
CA LEU A 44 -9.77 22.34 1.50
C LEU A 44 -9.83 20.93 2.10
N ARG A 45 -10.85 20.67 2.92
CA ARG A 45 -11.15 19.36 3.50
C ARG A 45 -11.52 18.35 2.42
N VAL A 46 -12.36 18.72 1.45
CA VAL A 46 -12.74 17.85 0.33
C VAL A 46 -11.53 17.55 -0.56
N ILE A 47 -10.72 18.55 -0.93
CA ILE A 47 -9.52 18.34 -1.75
C ILE A 47 -8.54 17.38 -1.06
N ARG A 48 -8.25 17.60 0.23
CA ARG A 48 -7.35 16.72 1.00
C ARG A 48 -7.90 15.29 1.10
N PHE A 49 -9.22 15.14 1.25
CA PHE A 49 -9.87 13.83 1.25
C PHE A 49 -9.74 13.14 -0.12
N VAL A 50 -9.97 13.85 -1.22
CA VAL A 50 -9.82 13.31 -2.58
C VAL A 50 -8.38 12.86 -2.81
N ILE A 51 -7.39 13.67 -2.43
CA ILE A 51 -5.97 13.30 -2.55
C ILE A 51 -5.68 12.04 -1.73
N PHE A 52 -6.17 11.95 -0.50
CA PHE A 52 -5.99 10.78 0.35
C PHE A 52 -6.59 9.51 -0.28
N VAL A 53 -7.81 9.60 -0.82
CA VAL A 53 -8.45 8.49 -1.53
C VAL A 53 -7.64 8.10 -2.77
N CYS A 54 -7.21 9.07 -3.58
CA CYS A 54 -6.35 8.81 -4.74
C CYS A 54 -5.05 8.11 -4.35
N CYS A 55 -4.41 8.50 -3.24
CA CYS A 55 -3.20 7.85 -2.73
C CYS A 55 -3.47 6.40 -2.32
N ILE A 56 -4.58 6.12 -1.63
CA ILE A 56 -4.95 4.74 -1.26
C ILE A 56 -5.22 3.89 -2.51
N THR A 57 -5.97 4.42 -3.48
CA THR A 57 -6.25 3.70 -4.71
C THR A 57 -4.98 3.43 -5.51
N GLY A 58 -4.09 4.42 -5.62
CA GLY A 58 -2.79 4.25 -6.28
C GLY A 58 -1.92 3.22 -5.58
N PHE A 59 -1.88 3.24 -4.24
CA PHE A 59 -1.15 2.26 -3.44
C PHE A 59 -1.67 0.83 -3.66
N ILE A 60 -3.00 0.63 -3.65
CA ILE A 60 -3.61 -0.68 -3.90
C ILE A 60 -3.28 -1.14 -5.32
N TYR A 61 -3.41 -0.27 -6.32
CA TYR A 61 -3.10 -0.59 -7.71
C TYR A 61 -1.63 -1.03 -7.88
N GLN A 62 -0.70 -0.24 -7.35
CA GLN A 62 0.74 -0.56 -7.41
C GLN A 62 1.05 -1.88 -6.68
N SER A 63 0.43 -2.11 -5.53
CA SER A 63 0.59 -3.36 -4.78
C SER A 63 0.11 -4.57 -5.57
N LEU A 64 -1.04 -4.48 -6.24
CA LEU A 64 -1.56 -5.56 -7.10
C LEU A 64 -0.64 -5.87 -8.27
N VAL A 65 -0.14 -4.83 -8.95
CA VAL A 65 0.81 -4.99 -10.07
C VAL A 65 2.10 -5.68 -9.58
N PHE A 66 2.61 -5.27 -8.42
CA PHE A 66 3.77 -5.91 -7.82
C PHE A 66 3.49 -7.38 -7.44
N MET A 67 2.30 -7.66 -6.93
CA MET A 67 1.89 -9.02 -6.57
C MET A 67 1.79 -9.93 -7.81
N GLU A 68 1.28 -9.41 -8.93
CA GLU A 68 1.26 -10.13 -10.21
C GLU A 68 2.67 -10.41 -10.72
N LEU A 69 3.57 -9.43 -10.63
CA LEU A 69 4.98 -9.60 -10.99
C LEU A 69 5.66 -10.65 -10.11
N TYR A 70 5.38 -10.65 -8.81
CA TYR A 70 5.89 -11.64 -7.86
C TYR A 70 5.43 -13.06 -8.23
N TRP A 71 4.15 -13.23 -8.59
CA TRP A 71 3.60 -14.53 -8.99
C TRP A 71 4.16 -15.07 -10.31
N LYS A 72 4.67 -14.20 -11.18
CA LYS A 72 5.30 -14.62 -12.44
C LYS A 72 6.71 -15.17 -12.24
N TYR A 73 7.28 -15.11 -11.03
CA TYR A 73 8.63 -15.55 -10.70
C TYR A 73 9.66 -15.23 -11.80
N PRO A 74 9.74 -13.97 -12.27
CA PRO A 74 10.69 -13.63 -13.32
C PRO A 74 12.12 -13.84 -12.79
N THR A 75 12.86 -14.74 -13.43
CA THR A 75 14.27 -14.96 -13.12
C THR A 75 15.11 -13.99 -13.92
N ILE A 76 15.85 -13.12 -13.22
CA ILE A 76 16.85 -12.25 -13.85
C ILE A 76 18.16 -13.04 -13.85
N LEU A 77 18.59 -13.50 -15.03
CA LEU A 77 19.91 -14.12 -15.20
C LEU A 77 20.97 -13.02 -15.20
N ASP A 78 21.69 -12.89 -14.09
CA ASP A 78 22.84 -12.01 -14.01
C ASP A 78 24.10 -12.73 -14.54
N ILE A 79 24.45 -12.44 -15.80
CA ILE A 79 25.56 -13.10 -16.48
C ILE A 79 26.83 -12.27 -16.24
N GLN A 80 27.49 -12.54 -15.11
CA GLN A 80 28.77 -11.91 -14.83
C GLN A 80 29.91 -12.67 -15.50
N ILE A 81 30.54 -12.04 -16.50
CA ILE A 81 31.69 -12.60 -17.19
C ILE A 81 32.94 -12.34 -16.34
N SER A 82 33.30 -13.32 -15.50
CA SER A 82 34.57 -13.29 -14.76
C SER A 82 35.66 -14.00 -15.56
N ARG A 83 36.66 -13.24 -16.03
CA ARG A 83 37.84 -13.80 -16.70
C ARG A 83 38.79 -14.36 -15.64
N LYS A 84 38.59 -15.62 -15.22
CA LYS A 84 39.53 -16.33 -14.33
C LYS A 84 40.85 -16.58 -15.07
N GLY A 85 41.97 -16.37 -14.38
CA GLY A 85 43.33 -16.53 -14.94
C GLY A 85 43.70 -17.96 -15.30
N GLU A 86 42.93 -18.94 -14.80
CA GLU A 86 43.04 -20.35 -15.16
C GLU A 86 41.65 -20.85 -15.59
N ILE A 87 41.60 -21.44 -16.79
CA ILE A 87 40.40 -22.08 -17.34
C ILE A 87 40.62 -23.59 -17.38
N MET A 88 39.64 -24.36 -16.90
CA MET A 88 39.64 -25.82 -17.05
C MET A 88 39.42 -26.14 -18.53
N MET A 89 40.30 -26.93 -19.13
CA MET A 89 40.14 -27.35 -20.52
C MET A 89 38.88 -28.24 -20.64
N PRO A 90 37.93 -27.94 -21.54
CA PRO A 90 36.75 -28.78 -21.71
C PRO A 90 37.13 -30.14 -22.30
N GLY A 91 36.28 -31.14 -22.08
CA GLY A 91 36.42 -32.44 -22.74
C GLY A 91 36.30 -32.26 -24.25
N ILE A 92 37.36 -32.60 -24.98
CA ILE A 92 37.36 -32.62 -26.44
C ILE A 92 36.83 -33.98 -26.86
N THR A 93 35.65 -34.00 -27.49
CA THR A 93 35.14 -35.19 -28.16
C THR A 93 35.32 -35.02 -29.66
N ALA A 94 35.97 -36.00 -30.29
CA ALA A 94 36.14 -36.06 -31.73
C ALA A 94 35.47 -37.35 -32.25
N CYS A 95 34.74 -37.24 -33.35
CA CYS A 95 34.15 -38.37 -34.05
C CYS A 95 34.87 -38.58 -35.38
N ASP A 96 35.03 -39.85 -35.76
CA ASP A 96 35.46 -40.21 -37.11
C ASP A 96 34.28 -39.93 -38.08
N PRO A 97 34.49 -39.20 -39.18
CA PRO A 97 33.47 -39.04 -40.21
C PRO A 97 33.07 -40.37 -40.90
N ASN A 98 33.83 -41.45 -40.71
CA ASN A 98 33.62 -42.74 -41.37
C ASN A 98 32.97 -43.83 -40.50
N GLY A 99 32.67 -43.56 -39.22
CA GLY A 99 31.94 -44.49 -38.34
C GLY A 99 32.82 -45.53 -37.65
#